data_AF-A0A3M5UH21-F1
#
_entry.id   AF-A0A3M5UH21-F1
#
_cell.length_a   1.000
_cell.length_b   1.000
_cell.length_c   1.000
_cell.angle_alpha   90.00
_cell.angle_beta   90.00
_cell.angle_gamma   90.00
#
_symmetry.space_group_name_H-M   'P 1'
#
loop_
_entity.id
_entity.type
_entity.pdbx_description
1 polymer ?
#
loop_
_entity_poly.entity_id
_entity_poly.type
_entity_poly.pdbx_seq_one_letter_code
_entity_poly.pdbx_strand_id
1 'polypeptide(L)' 'MFITHDLDEAVRIGNRIAILKDGRLIQVGTPKEILHSPADDYVDRFVQRRVATL' A
#
# COMPACT_ATOMS: atom_id res chain seq x y z
N MET A 1 9.45 9.68 -8.97
CA MET A 1 8.22 9.38 -8.21
C MET A 1 7.30 8.60 -9.13
N PHE A 2 6.90 7.39 -8.76
CA PHE A 2 6.02 6.52 -9.54
C PHE A 2 4.63 6.50 -8.91
N ILE A 3 3.59 6.51 -9.73
CA ILE A 3 2.20 6.51 -9.28
C ILE A 3 1.51 5.36 -10.00
N THR A 4 0.91 4.45 -9.21
CA THR A 4 0.15 3.31 -9.71
C THR A 4 -1.04 3.07 -8.78
N HIS A 5 -2.02 2.33 -9.31
CA HIS A 5 -3.15 1.82 -8.53
C HIS A 5 -2.93 0.36 -8.10
N ASP A 6 -1.82 -0.24 -8.53
CA ASP A 6 -1.43 -1.61 -8.21
C ASP A 6 -0.42 -1.63 -7.04
N LEU A 7 -0.77 -2.35 -5.98
CA LEU A 7 0.09 -2.48 -4.81
C LEU A 7 1.31 -3.36 -5.13
N ASP A 8 1.17 -4.39 -5.96
CA ASP A 8 2.25 -5.34 -6.24
C ASP A 8 3.38 -4.67 -7.02
N GLU A 9 3.04 -3.80 -7.97
CA GLU A 9 4.00 -2.94 -8.64
C GLU A 9 4.71 -2.01 -7.66
N ALA A 10 3.95 -1.34 -6.79
CA ALA A 10 4.49 -0.41 -5.80
C ALA A 10 5.45 -1.09 -4.82
N VAL A 11 5.13 -2.31 -4.38
CA VAL A 11 5.98 -3.15 -3.52
C VAL A 11 7.24 -3.61 -4.26
N ARG A 12 7.13 -3.96 -5.55
CA ARG A 12 8.25 -4.47 -6.34
C ARG A 12 9.33 -3.43 -6.61
N ILE A 13 8.95 -2.17 -6.82
CA ILE A 13 9.89 -1.12 -7.26
C ILE A 13 10.11 -0.01 -6.24
N GLY A 14 9.26 0.11 -5.22
CA GLY A 14 9.27 1.24 -4.28
C GLY A 14 10.01 0.93 -2.97
N ASN A 15 10.92 1.83 -2.58
CA ASN A 15 11.52 1.80 -1.23
C ASN A 15 10.54 2.33 -0.16
N ARG A 16 9.65 3.24 -0.56
CA ARG A 16 8.57 3.80 0.27
C ARG A 16 7.31 3.94 -0.58
N ILE A 17 6.17 3.68 0.04
CA ILE A 17 4.85 3.70 -0.58
C ILE A 17 4.00 4.71 0.17
N ALA A 18 3.28 5.54 -0.57
CA ALA A 18 2.28 6.45 -0.05
C ALA A 18 0.89 6.01 -0.55
N ILE A 19 -0.01 5.69 0.37
CA ILE A 19 -1.39 5.33 0.07
C ILE A 19 -2.28 6.56 0.26
N LEU A 20 -3.03 6.90 -0.78
CA LEU A 20 -3.98 7.99 -0.76
C LEU A 20 -5.40 7.45 -0.93
N LYS A 21 -6.36 8.11 -0.30
CA LYS A 21 -7.80 7.88 -0.45
C LYS A 21 -8.53 9.21 -0.41
N ASP A 22 -9.43 9.45 -1.38
CA ASP A 22 -10.25 10.67 -1.44
C ASP A 22 -9.42 11.97 -1.35
N GLY A 23 -8.25 11.97 -2.01
CA GLY A 23 -7.31 13.08 -2.01
C GLY A 23 -6.51 13.27 -0.71
N ARG A 24 -6.64 12.36 0.26
CA ARG A 24 -5.93 12.41 1.55
C ARG A 24 -4.88 11.32 1.62
N LEU A 25 -3.72 11.67 2.19
CA LEU A 25 -2.68 10.73 2.53
C LEU A 25 -3.09 9.93 3.76
N ILE A 26 -3.18 8.61 3.61
CA ILE A 26 -3.64 7.69 4.66
C ILE A 26 -2.45 7.05 5.38
N GLN A 27 -1.50 6.52 4.61
CA GLN A 27 -0.30 5.88 5.15
C GLN A 27 0.91 6.13 4.27
N VAL A 28 2.07 6.30 4.89
CA VAL A 28 3.38 6.25 4.21
C VAL A 28 4.28 5.31 4.99
N GLY A 29 4.88 4.35 4.30
CA GLY A 29 5.79 3.39 4.91
C GLY A 29 6.64 2.65 3.91
N THR A 30 7.54 1.83 4.41
CA THR A 30 8.19 0.76 3.66
C THR A 30 7.14 -0.28 3.20
N PRO A 31 7.43 -1.08 2.17
CA PRO A 31 6.56 -2.19 1.77
C PRO A 31 6.17 -3.10 2.95
N LYS A 32 7.13 -3.39 3.85
CA LYS A 32 6.89 -4.20 5.05
C LYS A 32 5.85 -3.57 5.97
N GLU A 33 5.93 -2.27 6.22
CA GLU A 33 4.96 -1.56 7.08
C GLU A 33 3.58 -1.49 6.43
N ILE A 34 3.51 -1.29 5.11
CA ILE A 34 2.22 -1.31 4.39
C ILE A 34 1.55 -2.69 4.50
N LEU A 35 2.33 -3.77 4.37
CA LEU A 35 1.80 -5.14 4.35
C LEU A 35 1.46 -5.69 5.74
N HIS A 36 2.26 -5.35 6.76
CA HIS A 36 2.16 -5.97 8.10
C HIS A 36 1.68 -5.01 9.19
N SER A 37 1.53 -3.72 8.89
CA SER A 37 1.07 -2.71 9.85
C SER A 37 0.19 -1.69 9.15
N PRO A 38 -0.96 -2.13 8.57
CA PRO A 38 -1.90 -1.21 7.93
C PRO A 38 -2.40 -0.18 8.93
N ALA A 39 -2.48 1.08 8.51
CA ALA A 39 -2.85 2.21 9.37
C ALA A 39 -4.34 2.23 9.75
N ASP A 40 -5.21 1.68 8.90
CA ASP A 40 -6.64 1.57 9.12
C ASP A 40 -7.26 0.40 8.35
N ASP A 41 -8.57 0.15 8.56
CA ASP A 41 -9.33 -0.88 7.87
C ASP A 41 -9.39 -0.71 6.35
N TYR A 42 -9.21 0.51 5.84
CA TYR A 42 -9.17 0.73 4.40
C TYR A 42 -7.86 0.22 3.82
N VAL A 43 -6.72 0.53 4.44
CA VAL A 43 -5.40 0.04 4.02
C VAL A 43 -5.33 -1.48 4.17
N ASP A 44 -5.83 -2.03 5.27
CA ASP A 44 -5.86 -3.48 5.50
C ASP A 44 -6.64 -4.20 4.38
N ARG A 45 -7.87 -3.75 4.08
CA ARG A 45 -8.66 -4.31 2.96
C ARG A 45 -7.99 -4.11 1.60
N PHE A 46 -7.32 -2.99 1.39
CA PHE A 46 -6.60 -2.72 0.15
C PHE A 46 -5.45 -3.71 -0.06
N VAL A 47 -4.69 -4.00 1.00
CA VAL A 47 -3.61 -4.99 1.01
C VAL A 47 -4.15 -6.41 0.80
N GLN A 48 -5.16 -6.83 1.58
CA GLN A 48 -5.71 -8.18 1.52
C GLN A 48 -6.28 -8.54 0.15
N ARG A 49 -6.86 -7.58 -0.58
CA ARG A 49 -7.36 -7.79 -1.95
C ARG A 49 -6.26 -8.15 -2.96
N ARG A 50 -4.99 -7.96 -2.63
CA ARG A 50 -3.84 -8.14 -3.53
C ARG A 50 -2.87 -9.22 -3.07
N VAL A 51 -2.72 -9.42 -1.75
CA VAL A 51 -1.80 -10.43 -1.17
C VAL A 51 -2.34 -11.86 -1.24
N ALA A 52 -3.58 -12.10 -1.68
CA ALA A 52 -4.22 -13.41 -1.73
C ALA A 52 -3.59 -14.46 -2.71
N THR A 53 -2.36 -14.24 -3.21
CA THR A 53 -1.69 -15.17 -4.15
C THR A 53 -0.21 -15.45 -3.79
N LEU A 54 0.19 -15.29 -2.53
CA LEU A 54 1.47 -15.81 -2.00
C LEU A 54 1.20 -16.87 -0.94
#